data_AF-A0A5C8J997-F1
#
_entry.id   AF-A0A5C8J997-F1
#
_cell.length_a   1.000
_cell.length_b   1.000
_cell.length_c   1.000
_cell.angle_alpha   90.00
_cell.angle_beta   90.00
_cell.angle_gamma   90.00
#
_symmetry.space_group_name_H-M   'P 1'
#
loop_
_entity.id
_entity.type
_entity.pdbx_description
1 polymer ?
#
loop_
_entity_poly.entity_id
_entity_poly.type
_entity_poly.pdbx_seq_one_letter_code
_entity_poly.pdbx_strand_id
1 'polypeptide(L)' 'MSNEEELRRLDEDIARLKQENREQREQIRDMGATDQTEIASLITQADEQAGLISELEERRESLRRRQG' A
#
# COMPACT_ATOMS: atom_id res chain seq x y z
N MET A 1 -8.70 -1.95 -22.45
CA MET A 1 -7.35 -2.06 -21.86
C MET A 1 -6.85 -3.47 -22.07
N SER A 2 -5.59 -3.62 -22.45
CA SER A 2 -4.92 -4.91 -22.49
C SER A 2 -4.56 -5.37 -21.07
N ASN A 3 -4.48 -6.69 -20.85
CA ASN A 3 -3.99 -7.26 -19.58
C ASN A 3 -2.58 -6.73 -19.22
N GLU A 4 -1.75 -6.39 -20.21
CA GLU A 4 -0.41 -5.82 -20.00
C GLU A 4 -0.46 -4.37 -19.51
N GLU A 5 -1.40 -3.57 -20.01
CA GLU A 5 -1.64 -2.20 -19.54
C GLU A 5 -2.20 -2.21 -18.11
N GLU A 6 -3.08 -3.16 -17.80
CA GLU A 6 -3.63 -3.33 -16.45
C GLU A 6 -2.55 -3.73 -15.45
N LEU A 7 -1.66 -4.66 -15.82
CA LEU A 7 -0.52 -5.03 -14.96
C LEU A 7 0.44 -3.87 -14.71
N ARG A 8 0.74 -3.07 -15.74
CA ARG A 8 1.62 -1.90 -15.58
C ARG A 8 1.02 -0.88 -14.61
N ARG A 9 -0.28 -0.61 -14.72
CA ARG A 9 -0.98 0.28 -13.80
C ARG A 9 -0.98 -0.26 -12.37
N LEU A 10 -1.26 -1.55 -12.19
CA LEU A 10 -1.20 -2.18 -10.87
C LEU A 10 0.21 -2.10 -10.27
N ASP A 11 1.25 -2.35 -11.08
CA ASP A 11 2.65 -2.22 -10.65
C ASP A 11 2.98 -0.79 -10.17
N GLU A 12 2.55 0.22 -10.92
CA GLU A 12 2.73 1.65 -10.56
C GLU A 12 1.95 2.02 -9.29
N ASP A 13 0.69 1.61 -9.19
CA ASP A 13 -0.16 1.90 -8.03
C ASP A 13 0.36 1.22 -6.75
N ILE A 14 0.78 -0.05 -6.83
CA ILE A 14 1.38 -0.77 -5.70
C ILE A 14 2.68 -0.09 -5.27
N ALA A 15 3.54 0.31 -6.22
CA ALA A 15 4.80 0.97 -5.90
C ALA A 15 4.56 2.31 -5.19
N ARG A 16 3.61 3.12 -5.67
CA ARG A 16 3.22 4.38 -5.03
C ARG A 16 2.67 4.15 -3.62
N LEU A 17 1.71 3.24 -3.46
CA LEU A 17 1.10 2.97 -2.15
C LEU A 17 2.11 2.43 -1.14
N LYS A 18 3.07 1.60 -1.56
CA LYS A 18 4.17 1.14 -0.69
C LYS A 18 5.09 2.28 -0.23
N GLN A 19 5.35 3.26 -1.10
CA GLN A 19 6.14 4.43 -0.76
C GLN A 19 5.39 5.30 0.25
N GLU A 20 4.12 5.61 -0.02
CA GLU A 20 3.26 6.37 0.89
C GLU A 20 3.13 5.69 2.27
N ASN A 21 2.92 4.38 2.31
CA ASN A 21 2.81 3.64 3.57
C ASN A 21 4.11 3.68 4.38
N ARG A 22 5.26 3.65 3.70
CA ARG A 22 6.57 3.76 4.34
C ARG A 22 6.74 5.15 4.94
N GLU A 23 6.41 6.20 4.20
CA GLU A 23 6.49 7.59 4.67
C GLU A 23 5.58 7.83 5.88
N GLN A 24 4.34 7.31 5.86
CA GLN A 24 3.45 7.38 7.02
C GLN A 24 4.03 6.68 8.25
N ARG A 25 4.63 5.49 8.09
CA ARG A 25 5.25 4.76 9.20
C ARG A 25 6.50 5.45 9.75
N GLU A 26 7.24 6.16 8.90
CA GLU A 26 8.36 7.00 9.31
C GLU A 26 7.87 8.21 10.09
N GLN A 27 6.83 8.90 9.60
CA GLN A 27 6.18 9.99 10.33
C GLN A 27 5.69 9.55 11.71
N ILE A 28 5.01 8.40 11.82
CA ILE A 28 4.55 7.85 13.10
C ILE A 28 5.72 7.61 14.07
N ARG A 29 6.87 7.16 13.57
CA ARG A 29 8.06 6.90 14.39
C ARG A 29 8.64 8.18 14.97
N ASP A 30 8.55 9.28 14.23
CA ASP A 30 9.08 10.58 14.63
C ASP A 30 8.12 11.36 15.55
N MET A 31 6.88 10.89 15.71
CA MET A 31 5.90 11.47 16.65
C MET A 31 6.27 11.18 18.10
N GLY A 32 6.21 12.21 18.94
CA GLY A 32 6.57 12.13 20.36
C GLY A 32 5.53 11.43 21.22
N ALA A 33 5.89 11.16 22.48
CA ALA A 33 5.05 10.41 23.42
C ALA A 33 3.72 11.08 23.81
N THR A 34 3.52 12.36 23.47
CA THR A 34 2.30 13.12 23.79
C THR A 34 1.13 12.87 22.84
N ASP A 35 1.38 12.25 21.68
CA ASP A 35 0.42 12.21 20.57
C ASP A 35 -0.22 10.81 20.41
N GLN A 36 -0.35 10.03 21.49
CA GLN A 36 -0.72 8.61 21.42
C GLN A 36 -2.03 8.31 20.69
N THR A 37 -3.05 9.18 20.81
CA THR A 37 -4.32 9.02 20.10
C THR A 37 -4.15 9.24 18.59
N GLU A 38 -3.34 10.22 18.20
CA GLU A 38 -3.05 10.52 16.79
C GLU A 38 -2.18 9.41 16.18
N ILE A 39 -1.16 8.95 16.91
CA ILE A 39 -0.33 7.80 16.56
C ILE A 39 -1.21 6.55 16.32
N ALA A 40 -2.16 6.25 17.21
CA ALA A 40 -3.04 5.10 17.05
C ALA A 40 -3.92 5.18 15.78
N SER A 41 -4.42 6.38 15.47
CA SER A 41 -5.18 6.61 14.24
C SER A 41 -4.30 6.42 12.99
N LEU A 42 -3.08 6.97 12.98
CA LEU A 42 -2.16 6.84 11.86
C LEU A 42 -1.67 5.39 11.66
N ILE A 43 -1.43 4.64 12.75
CA ILE A 43 -1.14 3.20 12.67
C ILE A 43 -2.29 2.46 12.01
N THR A 44 -3.53 2.75 12.42
CA THR A 44 -4.72 2.11 11.84
C THR A 44 -4.82 2.40 10.34
N GLN A 45 -4.61 3.64 9.91
CA GLN A 45 -4.59 4.01 8.50
C GLN A 45 -3.45 3.31 7.73
N ALA A 46 -2.25 3.22 8.32
CA ALA A 46 -1.12 2.53 7.71
C ALA A 46 -1.35 1.01 7.59
N ASP A 47 -2.10 0.41 8.51
CA ASP A 47 -2.46 -1.01 8.44
C ASP A 47 -3.57 -1.27 7.41
N GLU A 48 -4.56 -0.39 7.32
CA GLU A 48 -5.60 -0.43 6.27
C GLU A 48 -4.98 -0.32 4.86
N GLN A 49 -4.04 0.62 4.67
CA GLN A 49 -3.34 0.78 3.39
C GLN A 49 -2.47 -0.45 3.07
N ALA A 50 -1.87 -1.10 4.06
CA ALA A 50 -1.14 -2.36 3.85
C ALA A 50 -2.07 -3.51 3.40
N GLY A 51 -3.30 -3.54 3.91
CA GLY A 51 -4.35 -4.46 3.43
C GLY A 51 -4.67 -4.23 1.95
N LEU A 52 -4.93 -2.98 1.55
CA LEU A 52 -5.19 -2.63 0.15
C LEU A 52 -4.02 -3.00 -0.78
N ILE A 53 -2.78 -2.75 -0.35
CA ILE A 53 -1.58 -3.14 -1.11
C ILE A 53 -1.58 -4.65 -1.36
N SER A 54 -1.90 -5.44 -0.34
CA SER A 54 -1.94 -6.90 -0.44
C SER A 54 -3.00 -7.38 -1.44
N GLU A 55 -4.20 -6.81 -1.41
CA GLU A 55 -5.27 -7.12 -2.37
C GLU A 55 -4.87 -6.80 -3.82
N LEU A 56 -4.18 -5.67 -4.04
CA LEU A 56 -3.69 -5.29 -5.36
C LEU A 56 -2.58 -6.24 -5.85
N GLU A 57 -1.70 -6.68 -4.96
CA GLU A 57 -0.66 -7.66 -5.26
C GLU A 57 -1.26 -9.03 -5.65
N GLU A 58 -2.28 -9.49 -4.95
CA GLU A 58 -3.02 -10.71 -5.29
C GLU A 58 -3.69 -10.59 -6.67
N ARG A 59 -4.34 -9.45 -6.94
CA ARG A 59 -4.95 -9.19 -8.25
C ARG A 59 -3.91 -9.20 -9.37
N ARG A 60 -2.77 -8.54 -9.16
CA ARG A 60 -1.64 -8.53 -10.10
C ARG A 60 -1.12 -9.94 -10.34
N GLU A 61 -0.99 -10.75 -9.30
CA GLU A 61 -0.53 -12.14 -9.43
C GLU A 61 -1.54 -12.98 -10.24
N SER A 62 -2.82 -12.85 -9.95
CA SER A 62 -3.90 -13.51 -10.70
C SER A 62 -3.88 -13.14 -12.19
N LEU A 63 -3.68 -11.85 -12.51
CA LEU A 63 -3.55 -11.38 -13.88
C LEU A 63 -2.30 -11.93 -14.58
N ARG A 64 -1.15 -11.95 -13.90
CA ARG A 64 0.09 -12.56 -14.44
C ARG A 64 -0.09 -14.04 -14.77
N ARG A 65 -0.73 -14.80 -13.89
CA ARG A 65 -1.01 -16.23 -14.12
C ARG A 65 -1.95 -16.48 -15.30
N ARG A 66 -2.75 -15.50 -15.71
CA ARG A 66 -3.64 -15.59 -16.89
C ARG A 66 -2.95 -15.21 -18.20
N GLN A 67 -1.76 -14.58 -18.13
CA GLN A 67 -0.96 -14.21 -19.30
C GLN A 67 0.12 -15.23 -19.66
N GLY A 68 0.51 -16.09 -18.71
CA GLY A 68 1.38 -17.24 -18.95
C GLY A 68 0.59 -18.48 -19.32
#